data_AF-A0A4Q8K1H3-F1
#
_entry.id   AF-A0A4Q8K1H3-F1
#
_cell.length_a   1.000
_cell.length_b   1.000
_cell.length_c   1.000
_cell.angle_alpha   90.00
_cell.angle_beta   90.00
_cell.angle_gamma   90.00
#
_symmetry.space_group_name_H-M   'P 1'
#
loop_
_entity.id
_entity.type
_entity.pdbx_description
1 polymer ?
#
loop_
_entity_poly.entity_id
_entity_poly.type
_entity_poly.pdbx_seq_one_letter_code
_entity_poly.pdbx_strand_id
1 'polypeptide(L)'
;MAKICVVLWTFVAAGAAQTVVRRPECDLEPQTGSCRAFMVRFYFNPFTDECHEFIYGGCGGNGNRFLDVEQCIERCRGTRQEKSPDCRRPPDTGPCRGHLERFYYDPWSERCERFQYGGCRGNRNNFRSFRECMATCSER
;
A
#
# COMPACT_ATOMS: atom_id res chain seq x y z
N MET A 1 -45.65 20.68 -39.33
CA MET A 1 -44.73 21.26 -38.34
C MET A 1 -44.27 20.16 -37.40
N ALA A 2 -43.14 19.52 -37.68
CA ALA A 2 -42.62 18.41 -36.89
C ALA A 2 -41.79 18.97 -35.73
N LYS A 3 -42.18 18.66 -34.49
CA LYS A 3 -41.41 19.00 -33.29
C LYS A 3 -40.24 18.02 -33.16
N ILE A 4 -39.03 18.52 -33.34
CA ILE A 4 -37.80 17.78 -33.06
C ILE A 4 -37.69 17.66 -31.53
N CYS A 5 -37.90 16.45 -30.99
CA CYS A 5 -37.56 16.13 -29.61
C CYS A 5 -36.04 16.00 -29.50
N VAL A 6 -35.38 17.06 -29.02
CA VAL A 6 -33.97 16.99 -28.60
C VAL A 6 -33.94 16.17 -27.31
N VAL A 7 -33.61 14.88 -27.41
CA VAL A 7 -33.31 14.06 -26.25
C VAL A 7 -31.97 14.56 -25.72
N LEU A 8 -32.00 15.32 -24.63
CA LEU A 8 -30.81 15.73 -23.89
C LEU A 8 -30.19 14.45 -23.30
N TRP A 9 -29.19 13.91 -23.98
CA TRP A 9 -28.28 12.92 -23.41
C TRP A 9 -27.50 13.61 -22.30
N THR A 10 -28.01 13.54 -21.08
CA THR A 10 -27.20 13.81 -19.90
C THR A 10 -26.17 12.68 -19.85
N PHE A 11 -24.95 12.98 -20.32
CA PHE A 11 -23.81 12.12 -20.08
C PHE A 11 -23.58 12.08 -18.58
N VAL A 12 -24.10 11.04 -17.91
CA VAL A 12 -23.61 10.66 -16.59
C VAL A 12 -22.17 10.22 -16.83
N ALA A 13 -21.22 11.08 -16.44
CA ALA A 13 -19.82 10.70 -16.39
C ALA A 13 -19.72 9.55 -15.38
N ALA A 14 -19.59 8.32 -15.89
CA ALA A 14 -19.20 7.20 -15.07
C ALA A 14 -17.82 7.55 -14.49
N GLY A 15 -17.78 7.87 -13.20
CA GLY A 15 -16.52 8.07 -12.49
C GLY A 15 -15.67 6.83 -12.65
N ALA A 16 -14.53 6.97 -13.33
CA ALA A 16 -13.56 5.89 -13.45
C ALA A 16 -13.10 5.54 -12.04
N ALA A 17 -13.47 4.34 -11.57
CA ALA A 17 -12.85 3.76 -10.40
C ALA A 17 -11.36 3.60 -10.71
N GLN A 18 -10.53 4.41 -10.06
CA GLN A 18 -9.07 4.30 -10.17
C GLN A 18 -8.67 2.92 -9.66
N THR A 19 -8.33 2.02 -10.57
CA THR A 19 -7.73 0.74 -10.21
C THR A 19 -6.36 1.04 -9.64
N VAL A 20 -6.15 0.74 -8.36
CA VAL A 20 -4.81 0.81 -7.75
C VAL A 20 -3.96 -0.23 -8.47
N VAL A 21 -3.08 0.23 -9.38
CA VAL A 21 -2.20 -0.64 -10.13
C VAL A 21 -1.07 -1.06 -9.19
N ARG A 22 -1.17 -2.27 -8.63
CA ARG A 22 -0.09 -2.87 -7.85
C ARG A 22 1.13 -3.06 -8.76
N ARG A 23 2.30 -2.57 -8.32
CA ARG A 23 3.58 -2.70 -9.03
C ARG A 23 4.59 -3.46 -8.16
N PRO A 24 4.61 -4.80 -8.23
CA PRO A 24 5.46 -5.63 -7.36
C PRO A 24 6.95 -5.31 -7.48
N GLU A 25 7.40 -4.79 -8.61
CA GLU A 25 8.79 -4.37 -8.80
C GLU A 25 9.22 -3.28 -7.81
N CYS A 26 8.31 -2.42 -7.36
CA CYS A 26 8.59 -1.33 -6.43
C CYS A 26 8.84 -1.85 -4.99
N ASP A 27 8.47 -3.09 -4.70
CA ASP A 27 8.68 -3.72 -3.39
C ASP A 27 10.03 -4.47 -3.28
N LEU A 28 10.78 -4.57 -4.39
CA LEU A 28 12.04 -5.31 -4.45
C LEU A 28 13.21 -4.47 -3.94
N GLU A 29 14.20 -5.08 -3.31
CA GLU A 29 15.47 -4.40 -2.99
C GLU A 29 16.25 -4.06 -4.28
N PRO A 30 17.02 -2.96 -4.32
CA PRO A 30 17.86 -2.65 -5.47
C PRO A 30 18.95 -3.72 -5.68
N GLN A 31 19.28 -4.01 -6.93
CA GLN A 31 20.32 -4.99 -7.26
C GLN A 31 21.37 -4.40 -8.20
N THR A 32 22.62 -4.34 -7.73
CA THR A 32 23.78 -3.95 -8.55
C THR A 32 23.99 -4.89 -9.73
N GLY A 33 23.71 -6.19 -9.58
CA GLY A 33 23.96 -7.20 -10.61
C GLY A 33 25.42 -7.68 -10.64
N SER A 34 25.77 -8.47 -11.65
CA SER A 34 27.08 -9.16 -11.73
C SER A 34 28.16 -8.40 -12.52
N CYS A 35 27.76 -7.42 -13.32
CA CYS A 35 28.69 -6.55 -14.04
C CYS A 35 29.27 -5.45 -13.12
N ARG A 36 30.32 -4.76 -13.58
CA ARG A 36 31.13 -3.83 -12.76
C ARG A 36 31.18 -2.40 -13.30
N ALA A 37 30.20 -2.00 -14.10
CA ALA A 37 30.04 -0.59 -14.46
C ALA A 37 29.60 0.24 -13.24
N PHE A 38 29.87 1.53 -13.26
CA PHE A 38 29.43 2.46 -12.22
C PHE A 38 28.29 3.31 -12.78
N MET A 39 27.07 2.78 -12.79
CA MET A 39 25.90 3.49 -13.31
C MET A 39 24.99 3.90 -12.15
N VAL A 40 24.92 5.19 -11.85
CA VAL A 40 23.93 5.72 -10.90
C VAL A 40 22.54 5.50 -11.47
N ARG A 41 21.66 4.92 -10.65
CA ARG A 41 20.24 4.66 -10.94
C ARG A 41 19.43 4.93 -9.69
N PHE A 42 18.13 5.03 -9.84
CA PHE A 42 17.20 5.21 -8.74
C PHE A 42 16.43 3.92 -8.46
N TYR A 43 16.13 3.65 -7.20
CA TYR A 43 15.20 2.61 -6.79
C TYR A 43 14.20 3.21 -5.81
N PHE A 44 13.01 2.65 -5.77
CA PHE A 44 11.99 3.03 -4.80
C PHE A 44 12.23 2.29 -3.49
N ASN A 45 12.39 3.01 -2.39
CA ASN A 45 12.35 2.47 -1.06
C ASN A 45 10.91 2.54 -0.56
N PRO A 46 10.20 1.41 -0.51
CA PRO A 46 8.79 1.44 -0.20
C PRO A 46 8.59 1.74 1.30
N PHE A 47 9.55 1.45 2.19
CA PHE A 47 9.44 1.78 3.62
C PHE A 47 9.46 3.28 3.90
N THR A 48 10.21 4.06 3.13
CA THR A 48 10.26 5.51 3.24
C THR A 48 9.31 6.22 2.26
N ASP A 49 8.72 5.49 1.30
CA ASP A 49 7.92 6.05 0.19
C ASP A 49 8.70 7.06 -0.66
N GLU A 50 10.00 6.79 -0.85
CA GLU A 50 10.93 7.69 -1.53
C GLU A 50 11.80 6.95 -2.54
N CYS A 51 12.31 7.66 -3.53
CA CYS A 51 13.27 7.15 -4.49
C CYS A 51 14.69 7.53 -4.07
N HIS A 52 15.58 6.53 -3.98
CA HIS A 52 16.98 6.68 -3.54
C HIS A 52 17.94 6.24 -4.65
N GLU A 53 19.14 6.80 -4.66
CA GLU A 53 20.18 6.42 -5.61
C GLU A 53 20.86 5.08 -5.21
N PHE A 54 21.29 4.31 -6.21
CA PHE A 54 22.17 3.16 -6.03
C PHE A 54 23.07 2.96 -7.26
N ILE A 55 24.13 2.15 -7.10
CA ILE A 55 25.03 1.79 -8.20
C ILE A 55 24.56 0.50 -8.87
N TYR A 56 24.21 0.62 -10.15
CA TYR A 56 23.94 -0.51 -11.03
C TYR A 56 25.19 -0.88 -11.84
N GLY A 57 25.54 -2.17 -11.77
CA GLY A 57 26.70 -2.77 -12.41
C GLY A 57 26.63 -2.86 -13.93
N GLY A 58 25.47 -2.58 -14.53
CA GLY A 58 25.28 -2.56 -15.98
C GLY A 58 24.61 -3.80 -16.58
N CYS A 59 24.48 -4.90 -15.83
CA CYS A 59 23.74 -6.08 -16.28
C CYS A 59 23.01 -6.80 -15.12
N GLY A 60 21.94 -7.53 -15.45
CA GLY A 60 21.12 -8.27 -14.50
C GLY A 60 20.25 -7.36 -13.61
N GLY A 61 20.11 -7.74 -12.34
CA GLY A 61 19.28 -7.05 -11.37
C GLY A 61 17.78 -7.27 -11.56
N ASN A 62 16.97 -6.35 -11.03
CA ASN A 62 15.50 -6.42 -11.08
C ASN A 62 14.87 -5.11 -11.59
N GLY A 63 13.53 -5.05 -11.54
CA GLY A 63 12.74 -3.93 -12.04
C GLY A 63 12.71 -2.68 -11.16
N ASN A 64 13.22 -2.73 -9.92
CA ASN A 64 13.33 -1.54 -9.07
C ASN A 64 14.57 -0.71 -9.44
N ARG A 65 14.61 -0.26 -10.70
CA ARG A 65 15.76 0.43 -11.27
C ARG A 65 15.31 1.41 -12.35
N PHE A 66 15.43 2.69 -12.04
CA PHE A 66 14.99 3.80 -12.87
C PHE A 66 16.18 4.68 -13.25
N LEU A 67 16.05 5.36 -14.38
CA LEU A 67 17.11 6.23 -14.89
C LEU A 67 17.23 7.52 -14.06
N ASP A 68 16.09 8.07 -13.67
CA ASP A 68 15.94 9.32 -12.94
C ASP A 68 14.88 9.18 -11.83
N VAL A 69 14.85 10.17 -10.94
CA VAL A 69 13.97 10.17 -9.76
C VAL A 69 12.51 10.35 -10.16
N GLU A 70 12.23 11.12 -11.21
CA GLU A 70 10.88 11.36 -11.73
C GLU A 70 10.24 10.07 -12.23
N GLN A 71 10.95 9.29 -13.04
CA GLN A 71 10.50 8.00 -13.54
C GLN A 71 10.22 7.03 -12.38
N CYS A 72 11.07 7.03 -11.36
CA CYS A 72 10.87 6.22 -10.16
C CYS A 72 9.59 6.62 -9.42
N ILE A 73 9.38 7.91 -9.19
CA ILE A 73 8.21 8.45 -8.49
C ILE A 73 6.93 8.13 -9.28
N GLU A 74 6.90 8.43 -10.57
CA GLU A 74 5.74 8.19 -11.43
C GLU A 74 5.39 6.70 -11.49
N ARG A 75 6.41 5.83 -11.47
CA ARG A 75 6.21 4.39 -11.43
C ARG A 75 5.67 3.93 -10.09
N CYS A 76 6.30 4.29 -8.99
CA CYS A 76 6.19 3.56 -7.72
C CYS A 76 5.53 4.33 -6.58
N ARG A 77 5.52 5.67 -6.62
CA ARG A 77 4.93 6.46 -5.55
C ARG A 77 3.41 6.32 -5.59
N GLY A 78 2.80 6.07 -4.44
CA GLY A 78 1.35 5.87 -4.35
C GLY A 78 0.84 4.59 -5.01
N THR A 79 1.70 3.64 -5.42
CA THR A 79 1.28 2.31 -5.90
C THR A 79 1.12 1.30 -4.78
N ARG A 80 1.55 1.62 -3.55
CA ARG A 80 1.12 0.85 -2.39
C ARG A 80 -0.37 1.08 -2.22
N GLN A 81 -1.12 -0.01 -2.19
CA GLN A 81 -2.44 0.00 -1.60
C GLN A 81 -2.22 0.54 -0.19
N GLU A 82 -2.66 1.77 0.09
CA GLU A 82 -2.48 2.32 1.43
C GLU A 82 -3.01 1.27 2.40
N LYS A 83 -2.12 0.73 3.25
CA LYS A 83 -2.55 -0.09 4.39
C LYS A 83 -3.68 0.68 5.01
N SER A 84 -4.84 0.01 5.14
CA SER A 84 -6.06 0.66 5.62
C SER A 84 -5.67 1.58 6.76
N PRO A 85 -6.07 2.87 6.75
CA PRO A 85 -5.68 3.80 7.82
C PRO A 85 -6.07 3.24 9.19
N ASP A 86 -7.02 2.32 9.24
CA ASP A 86 -7.37 1.52 10.41
C ASP A 86 -6.19 0.71 10.97
N CYS A 87 -5.37 0.07 10.15
CA CYS A 87 -4.20 -0.71 10.57
C CYS A 87 -3.12 0.12 11.28
N ARG A 88 -3.17 1.46 11.19
CA ARG A 88 -2.24 2.38 11.88
C ARG A 88 -2.81 2.91 13.20
N ARG A 89 -4.06 2.58 13.54
CA ARG A 89 -4.68 3.03 14.78
C ARG A 89 -4.21 2.16 15.97
N PRO A 90 -4.06 2.72 17.17
CA PRO A 90 -3.81 1.92 18.38
C PRO A 90 -4.93 0.90 18.64
N PRO A 91 -4.65 -0.22 19.33
CA PRO A 91 -5.71 -1.12 19.79
C PRO A 91 -6.63 -0.38 20.77
N ASP A 92 -7.94 -0.59 20.63
CA ASP A 92 -8.95 0.08 21.46
C ASP A 92 -9.84 -0.97 22.14
N THR A 93 -9.67 -1.12 23.46
CA THR A 93 -10.46 -2.02 24.30
C THR A 93 -11.93 -1.61 24.35
N GLY A 94 -12.26 -0.33 24.16
CA GLY A 94 -13.62 0.19 24.32
C GLY A 94 -14.11 0.20 25.78
N PRO A 95 -15.34 0.69 26.02
CA PRO A 95 -15.87 0.90 27.38
C PRO A 95 -16.54 -0.32 28.00
N CYS A 96 -16.83 -1.37 27.23
CA CYS A 96 -17.43 -2.59 27.75
C CYS A 96 -16.40 -3.42 28.53
N ARG A 97 -16.86 -4.28 29.45
CA ARG A 97 -16.01 -5.05 30.38
C ARG A 97 -15.89 -6.53 30.02
N GLY A 98 -16.08 -6.88 28.75
CA GLY A 98 -15.80 -8.23 28.25
C GLY A 98 -14.29 -8.50 28.21
N HIS A 99 -13.93 -9.79 28.13
CA HIS A 99 -12.55 -10.25 27.95
C HIS A 99 -12.46 -11.05 26.66
N LEU A 100 -12.51 -10.35 25.53
CA LEU A 100 -12.45 -10.96 24.21
C LEU A 100 -11.03 -10.80 23.65
N GLU A 101 -10.31 -11.91 23.49
CA GLU A 101 -9.03 -11.90 22.81
C GLU A 101 -9.23 -11.51 21.33
N ARG A 102 -8.47 -10.51 20.89
CA ARG A 102 -8.48 -9.97 19.52
C ARG A 102 -7.07 -9.69 19.06
N PHE A 103 -6.92 -9.44 17.77
CA PHE A 103 -5.66 -9.09 17.15
C PHE A 103 -5.71 -7.66 16.62
N TYR A 104 -4.61 -6.93 16.72
CA TYR A 104 -4.41 -5.63 16.08
C TYR A 104 -3.06 -5.65 15.36
N TYR A 105 -2.92 -4.84 14.31
CA TYR A 105 -1.66 -4.66 13.62
C TYR A 105 -0.84 -3.57 14.32
N ASP A 106 0.38 -3.91 14.72
CA ASP A 106 1.37 -2.95 15.20
C ASP A 106 2.31 -2.56 14.04
N PRO A 107 2.29 -1.31 13.57
CA PRO A 107 3.21 -0.86 12.52
C PRO A 107 4.67 -0.80 12.98
N TRP A 108 4.95 -0.77 14.28
CA TRP A 108 6.33 -0.75 14.79
C TRP A 108 6.98 -2.13 14.77
N SER A 109 6.25 -3.15 15.21
CA SER A 109 6.70 -4.55 15.11
C SER A 109 6.41 -5.19 13.75
N GLU A 110 5.68 -4.47 12.88
CA GLU A 110 5.15 -4.91 11.59
C GLU A 110 4.33 -6.22 11.66
N ARG A 111 3.73 -6.50 12.81
CA ARG A 111 3.07 -7.78 13.09
C ARG A 111 1.71 -7.60 13.72
N CYS A 112 0.89 -8.63 13.60
CA CYS A 112 -0.36 -8.72 14.33
C CYS A 112 -0.14 -9.27 15.73
N GLU A 113 -0.57 -8.51 16.73
CA GLU A 113 -0.40 -8.82 18.15
C GLU A 113 -1.76 -8.98 18.84
N ARG A 114 -1.78 -9.71 19.96
CA ARG A 114 -3.00 -9.92 20.75
C ARG A 114 -3.27 -8.73 21.67
N PHE A 115 -4.54 -8.38 21.83
CA PHE A 115 -5.02 -7.47 22.85
C PHE A 115 -6.38 -7.89 23.41
N GLN A 116 -6.77 -7.34 24.56
CA GLN A 116 -8.08 -7.59 25.16
C GLN A 116 -9.09 -6.53 24.72
N TYR A 117 -10.17 -6.98 24.10
CA TYR A 117 -11.29 -6.14 23.67
C TYR A 117 -12.49 -6.31 24.60
N GLY A 118 -13.05 -5.19 25.02
CA GLY A 118 -14.18 -5.09 25.94
C GLY A 118 -15.52 -5.55 25.36
N GLY A 119 -15.61 -5.70 24.03
CA GLY A 119 -16.80 -6.24 23.36
C GLY A 119 -17.73 -5.19 22.74
N CYS A 120 -17.47 -3.90 22.91
CA CYS A 120 -18.23 -2.85 22.23
C CYS A 120 -17.38 -1.62 21.89
N ARG A 121 -17.83 -0.85 20.87
CA ARG A 121 -17.14 0.30 20.29
C ARG A 121 -15.75 -0.09 19.74
N GLY A 122 -14.69 0.58 20.15
CA GLY A 122 -13.37 0.38 19.59
C GLY A 122 -13.16 1.06 18.24
N ASN A 123 -12.08 0.67 17.58
CA ASN A 123 -11.80 1.02 16.19
C ASN A 123 -11.59 -0.25 15.35
N ARG A 124 -11.28 -0.07 14.07
CA ARG A 124 -11.19 -1.16 13.08
C ARG A 124 -9.85 -1.91 13.08
N ASN A 125 -8.85 -1.50 13.88
CA ASN A 125 -7.67 -2.32 14.16
C ASN A 125 -8.01 -3.41 15.19
N ASN A 126 -8.99 -4.25 14.86
CA ASN A 126 -9.57 -5.24 15.77
C ASN A 126 -10.07 -6.44 14.95
N PHE A 127 -9.27 -7.48 14.92
CA PHE A 127 -9.48 -8.69 14.12
C PHE A 127 -9.73 -9.89 15.02
N ARG A 128 -10.49 -10.87 14.53
CA ARG A 128 -10.83 -12.08 15.29
C ARG A 128 -9.71 -13.12 15.26
N SER A 129 -8.81 -13.03 14.29
CA SER A 129 -7.70 -13.95 14.14
C SER A 129 -6.43 -13.26 13.64
N PHE A 130 -5.28 -13.84 13.98
CA PHE A 130 -3.99 -13.43 13.44
C PHE A 130 -3.97 -13.44 11.91
N ARG A 131 -4.57 -14.47 11.27
CA ARG A 131 -4.61 -14.61 9.82
C ARG A 131 -5.39 -13.48 9.15
N GLU A 132 -6.56 -13.15 9.69
CA GLU A 132 -7.38 -12.03 9.21
C GLU A 132 -6.62 -10.71 9.32
N CYS A 133 -5.99 -10.47 10.48
CA CYS A 133 -5.19 -9.27 10.71
C CYS A 133 -4.03 -9.17 9.71
N MET A 134 -3.25 -10.23 9.53
CA MET A 134 -2.12 -10.24 8.58
C MET A 134 -2.61 -10.08 7.14
N ALA A 135 -3.64 -10.82 6.72
CA ALA A 135 -4.19 -10.65 5.38
C ALA A 135 -4.72 -9.23 5.10
N THR A 136 -5.18 -8.52 6.15
CA THR A 136 -5.71 -7.15 6.01
C THR A 136 -4.62 -6.09 6.07
N CYS A 137 -3.61 -6.26 6.94
CA CYS A 137 -2.67 -5.20 7.30
C CYS A 137 -1.21 -5.51 6.98
N SER A 138 -0.86 -6.76 6.69
CA SER A 138 0.51 -7.19 6.36
C SER A 138 0.75 -7.44 4.88
N GLU A 139 -0.28 -7.39 4.03
CA GLU A 139 -0.07 -7.37 2.58
C GLU A 139 0.66 -6.07 2.22
N ARG A 140 1.75 -6.25 1.46
CA ARG A 140 2.83 -5.28 1.23
C ARG A 140 2.46 -4.23 0.19
#